data_AF-A0A7V0VZ24-F1
#
_entry.id   AF-A0A7V0VZ24-F1
#
_cell.length_a   1.000
_cell.length_b   1.000
_cell.length_c   1.000
_cell.angle_alpha   90.00
_cell.angle_beta   90.00
_cell.angle_gamma   90.00
#
_symmetry.space_group_name_H-M   'P 1'
#
loop_
_entity.id
_entity.type
_entity.pdbx_description
1 polymer ?
#
loop_
_entity_poly.entity_id
_entity_poly.type
_entity_poly.pdbx_seq_one_letter_code
_entity_poly.pdbx_strand_id
1 'polypeptide(L)' 'MANYKVGIIGCGGIARVHAQAYQQDKDTEIVCCSDIREEAVAKFGDEFNIP' A
#
# COMPACT_ATOMS: atom_id res chain seq x y z
N MET A 1 7.68 -8.54 13.94
CA MET A 1 6.21 -8.42 14.01
C MET A 1 5.92 -6.96 13.78
N ALA A 2 5.20 -6.59 12.73
CA ALA A 2 4.82 -5.19 12.51
C ALA A 2 3.81 -4.78 13.58
N ASN A 3 4.01 -3.60 14.17
CA ASN A 3 3.19 -3.07 15.25
C ASN A 3 1.93 -2.36 14.73
N TYR A 4 1.98 -1.88 13.48
CA TYR A 4 0.89 -1.14 12.85
C TYR A 4 0.51 -1.72 11.50
N LYS A 5 -0.79 -2.00 11.33
CA LYS A 5 -1.37 -2.41 10.05
C LYS A 5 -1.88 -1.18 9.32
N VAL A 6 -1.44 -0.98 8.10
CA VAL A 6 -1.74 0.20 7.28
C VAL A 6 -2.63 -0.20 6.11
N GLY A 7 -3.68 0.58 5.87
CA GLY A 7 -4.49 0.52 4.66
C GLY A 7 -4.26 1.76 3.81
N ILE A 8 -4.13 1.60 2.49
CA ILE A 8 -3.96 2.70 1.54
C ILE A 8 -5.27 2.98 0.80
N ILE A 9 -5.74 4.22 0.84
CA ILE A 9 -6.92 4.68 0.10
C ILE A 9 -6.47 5.71 -0.95
N GLY A 10 -6.69 5.37 -2.22
CA GLY A 10 -6.18 6.07 -3.39
C GLY A 10 -4.83 5.51 -3.82
N CYS A 11 -4.78 4.76 -4.92
CA CYS A 11 -3.59 4.09 -5.46
C CYS A 11 -2.85 4.96 -6.50
N GLY A 12 -2.79 6.27 -6.24
CA GLY A 12 -2.21 7.28 -7.12
C GLY A 12 -0.70 7.46 -7.00
N GLY A 13 -0.17 8.57 -7.52
CA GLY A 13 1.27 8.86 -7.48
C GLY A 13 1.83 8.98 -6.06
N ILE A 14 1.16 9.73 -5.18
CA ILE A 14 1.61 9.93 -3.79
C ILE A 14 1.57 8.65 -2.95
N ALA A 15 0.63 7.75 -3.25
CA ALA A 15 0.46 6.48 -2.55
C ALA A 15 1.72 5.61 -2.62
N ARG A 16 2.47 5.69 -3.73
CA ARG A 16 3.73 4.97 -3.92
C ARG A 16 4.81 5.43 -2.95
N VAL A 17 4.91 6.74 -2.73
CA VAL A 17 5.87 7.32 -1.78
C VAL A 17 5.53 6.85 -0.36
N HIS A 18 4.25 6.83 0.01
CA HIS A 18 3.81 6.29 1.30
C HIS A 18 4.11 4.80 1.44
N ALA A 19 3.76 3.98 0.44
CA ALA A 19 4.02 2.54 0.48
C ALA A 19 5.51 2.21 0.60
N GLN A 20 6.37 2.92 -0.13
CA GLN A 20 7.82 2.77 -0.01
C GLN A 20 8.34 3.12 1.38
N ALA A 21 7.80 4.17 2.01
CA ALA A 21 8.17 4.54 3.38
C ALA A 21 7.72 3.47 4.38
N TYR A 22 6.48 2.99 4.27
CA TYR A 22 5.95 1.94 5.15
C TYR A 22 6.69 0.61 4.99
N GLN A 23 7.06 0.19 3.78
CA GLN A 23 7.85 -1.03 3.60
C GLN A 23 9.26 -0.97 4.19
N GLN A 24 9.83 0.23 4.31
CA GLN A 24 11.14 0.44 4.95
C GLN A 24 11.03 0.48 6.48
N ASP A 25 9.85 0.81 7.01
CA ASP A 25 9.60 0.86 8.43
C ASP A 25 9.20 -0.52 8.97
N LYS A 26 10.04 -1.09 9.85
CA LYS A 26 9.84 -2.42 10.43
C LYS A 26 8.63 -2.51 11.35
N ASP A 27 8.11 -1.38 11.81
CA ASP A 27 6.94 -1.32 12.67
C ASP A 27 5.63 -1.28 11.87
N THR A 28 5.68 -1.21 10.53
CA THR A 28 4.47 -1.12 9.71
C THR A 28 4.35 -2.25 8.67
N GLU A 29 3.11 -2.64 8.39
CA GLU A 29 2.76 -3.62 7.36
C GLU A 29 1.53 -3.13 6.60
N ILE A 30 1.62 -3.05 5.28
CA ILE A 30 0.49 -2.66 4.44
C ILE A 30 -0.36 -3.91 4.18
N VAL A 31 -1.61 -3.89 4.62
CA VAL A 31 -2.49 -5.07 4.62
C VAL A 31 -3.65 -4.97 3.63
N CYS A 32 -3.90 -3.79 3.07
CA CYS A 32 -4.92 -3.58 2.05
C CYS A 32 -4.69 -2.29 1.26
N CYS A 33 -5.24 -2.23 0.06
CA CYS A 33 -5.31 -1.01 -0.75
C CYS A 33 -6.68 -0.88 -1.44
N SER A 34 -7.09 0.34 -1.76
CA SER A 34 -8.38 0.64 -2.40
C SER A 34 -8.29 1.88 -3.27
N ASP A 35 -8.96 1.89 -4.41
CA ASP A 35 -9.11 3.04 -5.31
C ASP A 35 -10.46 2.93 -6.04
N ILE A 36 -10.98 4.04 -6.57
CA ILE A 36 -12.20 4.02 -7.39
C ILE A 36 -11.98 3.29 -8.73
N ARG A 37 -10.72 3.18 -9.18
CA ARG A 37 -10.33 2.45 -10.38
C ARG A 37 -9.73 1.10 -9.98
N GLU A 38 -10.43 0.01 -10.28
CA GLU A 38 -9.96 -1.36 -10.02
C GLU A 38 -8.57 -1.64 -10.61
N GLU A 39 -8.28 -1.08 -11.80
CA GLU A 39 -6.98 -1.23 -12.46
C GLU A 39 -5.83 -0.59 -11.65
N ALA A 40 -6.11 0.50 -10.91
CA ALA A 40 -5.13 1.13 -10.03
C ALA A 40 -4.87 0.29 -8.77
N VAL A 41 -5.89 -0.37 -8.24
CA VAL A 41 -5.76 -1.33 -7.13
C VAL A 41 -4.92 -2.52 -7.55
N ALA A 42 -5.24 -3.16 -8.68
CA ALA A 42 -4.49 -4.32 -9.18
C ALA A 42 -3.01 -3.99 -9.41
N LYS A 43 -2.70 -2.90 -10.12
CA LYS A 43 -1.32 -2.46 -10.36
C LYS A 43 -0.56 -2.18 -9.06
N PHE A 44 -1.21 -1.55 -8.09
CA PHE A 44 -0.58 -1.20 -6.82
C PHE A 44 -0.38 -2.44 -5.93
N GLY A 45 -1.35 -3.35 -5.91
CA GLY A 45 -1.24 -4.65 -5.25
C GLY A 45 -0.08 -5.46 -5.78
N ASP A 46 0.06 -5.57 -7.11
CA ASP A 46 1.16 -6.27 -7.76
C ASP A 46 2.53 -5.59 -7.48
N GLU A 47 2.59 -4.26 -7.57
CA GLU A 47 3.83 -3.47 -7.38
C GLU A 47 4.38 -3.59 -5.94
N PHE A 48 3.50 -3.61 -4.94
CA PHE A 48 3.88 -3.61 -3.52
C PHE A 48 3.60 -4.92 -2.78
N ASN A 49 3.16 -5.97 -3.50
CA ASN A 49 2.76 -7.27 -2.96
C ASN A 49 1.71 -7.14 -1.84
N ILE A 50 0.70 -6.30 -2.08
CA ILE A 50 -0.43 -6.06 -1.15
C ILE A 50 -1.60 -6.92 -1.63
N PRO A 51 -2.29 -7.64 -0.72
CA PRO A 51 -3.45 -8.46 -1.06
C PRO A 51 -4.67 -7.66 -1.53
#